data_AF-A0A3M1QSZ4-F1
#
_entry.id   AF-A0A3M1QSZ4-F1
#
_cell.length_a   1.000
_cell.length_b   1.000
_cell.length_c   1.000
_cell.angle_alpha   90.00
_cell.angle_beta   90.00
_cell.angle_gamma   90.00
#
_symmetry.space_group_name_H-M   'P 1'
#
loop_
_entity.id
_entity.type
_entity.pdbx_description
1 polymer ?
#
loop_
_entity_poly.entity_id
_entity_poly.type
_entity_poly.pdbx_seq_one_letter_code
_entity_poly.pdbx_strand_id
1 'polypeptide(L)'
;NDPPWSTERITPAGRAALREFGVSTPGAGGQSPTAATSVSRPVTLTTPADRASGEETPLLDGRGSGEAAVPCPYCDSLETTLESRFGPTRCKMIYYCCACRNSFERLKRV
;
A
#
# COMPACT_ATOMS: atom_id res chain seq x y z
N ASN A 1 -28.65 10.07 -0.18
CA ASN A 1 -27.37 10.49 -0.77
C ASN A 1 -26.56 11.14 0.35
N ASP A 2 -25.72 10.37 1.03
CA ASP A 2 -24.85 10.91 2.07
C ASP A 2 -23.61 11.51 1.41
N PRO A 3 -23.11 12.68 1.88
CA PRO A 3 -21.87 13.22 1.34
C PRO A 3 -20.71 12.25 1.61
N PRO A 4 -19.68 12.25 0.75
CA PRO A 4 -18.48 11.46 1.00
C PRO A 4 -17.90 11.79 2.37
N TRP A 5 -17.21 10.83 2.97
CA TRP A 5 -16.57 11.03 4.27
C TRP A 5 -15.59 12.23 4.18
N SER A 6 -15.59 13.07 5.22
CA SER A 6 -14.65 14.19 5.36
C SER A 6 -14.29 14.42 6.83
N THR A 7 -13.11 15.01 7.07
CA THR A 7 -12.64 15.37 8.43
C THR A 7 -13.59 16.34 9.15
N GLU A 8 -14.31 17.17 8.40
CA GLU A 8 -15.32 18.11 8.93
C GLU A 8 -16.46 17.40 9.66
N ARG A 9 -16.64 16.09 9.46
CA ARG A 9 -17.62 15.27 10.20
C ARG A 9 -17.21 15.01 11.65
N ILE A 10 -15.95 15.21 12.04
CA ILE A 10 -15.51 15.07 13.43
C ILE A 10 -15.87 16.35 14.19
N THR A 11 -16.74 16.27 15.19
CA THR A 11 -17.17 17.44 15.98
C THR A 11 -16.03 18.03 16.81
N PRO A 12 -16.10 19.31 17.24
CA PRO A 12 -15.12 19.90 18.15
C PRO A 12 -14.94 19.10 19.45
N ALA A 13 -16.05 18.64 20.05
CA ALA A 13 -16.02 17.80 21.25
C ALA A 13 -15.36 16.43 20.98
N GLY A 14 -15.66 15.80 19.83
CA GLY A 14 -15.00 14.56 19.42
C GLY A 14 -13.50 14.73 19.20
N ARG A 15 -13.07 15.87 18.65
CA ARG A 15 -11.64 16.21 18.53
C ARG A 15 -10.96 16.36 19.88
N ALA A 16 -11.62 17.01 20.85
CA ALA A 16 -11.10 17.17 22.20
C ALA A 16 -10.94 15.80 22.91
N ALA A 17 -11.95 14.95 22.82
CA ALA A 17 -11.90 13.60 23.41
C ALA A 17 -10.77 12.76 22.80
N LEU A 18 -10.64 12.71 21.47
CA LEU A 18 -9.57 11.95 20.80
C LEU A 18 -8.17 12.43 21.23
N ARG A 19 -7.98 13.73 21.45
CA ARG A 19 -6.73 14.30 21.97
C ARG A 19 -6.44 13.87 23.40
N GLU A 20 -7.45 13.85 24.26
CA GLU A 20 -7.32 13.38 25.65
C GLU A 20 -6.88 11.91 25.69
N PHE A 21 -7.38 11.08 24.76
CA PHE A 21 -6.94 9.69 24.58
C PHE A 21 -5.59 9.54 23.85
N GLY A 22 -4.90 10.63 23.50
CA GLY A 22 -3.60 10.59 22.83
C GLY A 22 -3.65 10.25 21.34
N VAL A 23 -4.81 10.33 20.69
CA VAL A 23 -4.96 10.11 19.25
C VAL A 23 -4.82 11.43 18.50
N SER A 24 -3.87 11.49 17.55
CA SER A 24 -3.66 12.67 16.70
C SER A 24 -4.84 12.91 15.76
N THR A 25 -5.63 13.94 16.03
CA THR A 25 -6.74 14.37 15.15
C THR A 25 -6.25 15.36 14.09
N PRO A 26 -6.64 15.22 12.80
CA PRO A 26 -6.35 16.24 11.79
C PRO A 26 -6.98 17.59 12.20
N GLY A 27 -6.25 18.68 11.99
CA GLY A 27 -6.75 20.03 12.28
C GLY A 27 -7.87 20.43 11.31
N ALA A 28 -8.85 21.19 11.79
CA ALA A 28 -9.71 21.96 10.91
C ALA A 28 -8.82 22.91 10.11
N GLY A 29 -9.01 22.96 8.79
CA GLY A 29 -8.02 23.46 7.83
C GLY A 29 -7.21 24.70 8.23
N GLY A 30 -5.91 24.65 7.95
CA GLY A 30 -5.04 25.81 7.86
C GLY A 30 -4.59 26.37 9.21
N GLN A 31 -3.52 25.81 9.76
CA GLN A 31 -2.44 26.48 10.49
C GLN A 31 -1.51 25.36 10.97
N SER A 32 -0.46 25.08 10.17
CA SER A 32 0.72 24.42 10.73
C SER A 32 1.20 25.26 11.90
N PRO A 33 1.46 24.68 13.09
CA PRO A 33 2.22 25.40 14.10
C PRO A 33 3.53 25.83 13.45
N THR A 34 3.79 27.13 13.50
CA THR A 34 5.01 27.73 12.98
C THR A 34 6.21 27.08 13.68
N ALA A 35 7.13 26.60 12.84
CA ALA A 35 8.51 26.24 13.17
C ALA A 35 8.73 25.06 14.14
N ALA A 36 8.48 23.83 13.66
CA ALA A 36 9.53 22.82 13.83
C ALA A 36 10.51 23.03 12.67
N THR A 37 11.71 23.54 12.96
CA THR A 37 12.83 23.61 12.01
C THR A 37 13.18 22.18 11.60
N SER A 38 12.54 21.70 10.54
CA SER A 38 12.97 20.49 9.84
C SER A 38 14.23 20.86 9.07
N VAL A 39 15.39 20.64 9.66
CA VAL A 39 16.66 20.75 8.93
C VAL A 39 16.71 19.59 7.93
N SER A 40 16.25 19.87 6.72
CA SER A 40 16.43 18.96 5.59
C SER A 40 17.93 18.84 5.31
N ARG A 41 18.57 17.80 5.82
CA ARG A 41 19.90 17.41 5.36
C ARG A 41 19.78 16.88 3.93
N PRO A 42 20.55 17.38 2.95
CA PRO A 42 20.51 16.84 1.61
C PRO A 42 21.03 15.39 1.64
N VAL A 43 20.19 14.45 1.19
CA VAL A 43 20.57 13.07 0.93
C VAL A 43 20.85 12.97 -0.56
N THR A 44 22.12 12.73 -0.93
CA THR A 44 22.50 12.53 -2.34
C THR A 44 22.02 11.17 -2.78
N LEU A 45 21.00 11.13 -3.65
CA LEU A 45 20.57 9.93 -4.35
C LEU A 45 21.62 9.58 -5.40
N THR A 46 22.33 8.47 -5.20
CA THR A 46 23.27 7.93 -6.18
C THR A 46 22.49 7.15 -7.24
N THR A 47 22.49 7.63 -8.48
CA THR A 47 21.82 6.96 -9.61
C THR A 47 22.64 5.74 -10.05
N PRO A 48 22.05 4.53 -10.16
CA PRO A 48 22.71 3.36 -10.70
C PRO A 48 22.77 3.46 -12.24
N ALA A 49 23.70 4.26 -12.76
CA ALA A 49 23.88 4.48 -14.20
C ALA A 49 25.06 3.69 -14.81
N ASP A 50 25.49 2.59 -14.20
CA ASP A 50 26.53 1.72 -14.78
C ASP A 50 26.23 0.24 -14.49
N ARG A 51 25.32 -0.32 -15.28
CA ARG A 51 25.24 -1.78 -15.49
C ARG A 51 24.54 -2.07 -16.81
N ALA A 52 25.27 -1.84 -17.90
CA ALA A 52 24.92 -2.34 -19.22
C ALA A 52 25.64 -3.68 -19.46
N SER A 53 24.86 -4.73 -19.75
CA SER A 53 25.07 -5.75 -20.80
C SER A 53 24.76 -7.20 -20.40
N GLY A 54 24.02 -7.85 -21.29
CA GLY A 54 23.77 -9.30 -21.40
C GLY A 54 22.37 -9.70 -20.91
N GLU A 55 21.56 -10.46 -21.63
CA GLU A 55 21.62 -11.11 -22.94
C GLU A 55 20.18 -11.59 -23.21
N GLU A 56 19.80 -11.67 -24.48
CA GLU A 56 18.47 -11.96 -25.01
C GLU A 56 17.77 -13.24 -24.49
N THR A 57 16.51 -13.13 -24.08
CA THR A 57 15.61 -14.28 -23.91
C THR A 57 14.74 -14.44 -25.15
N PRO A 58 14.68 -15.63 -25.79
CA PRO A 58 13.90 -15.83 -26.99
C PRO A 58 12.41 -15.80 -26.63
N LEU A 59 11.66 -15.11 -27.49
CA LEU A 59 10.21 -15.06 -27.47
C LEU A 59 9.66 -16.49 -27.68
N LEU A 60 8.96 -17.02 -26.68
CA LEU A 60 8.09 -18.17 -26.85
C LEU A 60 6.67 -17.67 -27.10
N ASP A 61 6.09 -18.14 -28.19
CA ASP A 61 4.72 -17.89 -28.63
C ASP A 61 3.69 -18.59 -27.72
N GLY A 62 2.68 -17.83 -27.28
CA GLY A 62 1.30 -18.33 -27.28
C GLY A 62 0.73 -18.96 -25.99
N ARG A 63 -0.21 -18.20 -25.39
CA ARG A 63 -1.34 -18.61 -24.54
C ARG A 63 -1.08 -18.77 -23.03
N GLY A 64 -1.29 -17.64 -22.34
CA GLY A 64 -1.56 -17.54 -20.90
C GLY A 64 -0.36 -17.06 -20.11
N SER A 65 -0.38 -15.81 -19.64
CA SER A 65 0.52 -15.38 -18.56
C SER A 65 0.26 -16.27 -17.34
N GLY A 66 1.05 -17.34 -17.23
CA GLY A 66 1.11 -18.21 -16.06
C GLY A 66 1.78 -17.47 -14.92
N GLU A 67 1.09 -16.47 -14.36
CA GLU A 67 1.36 -16.10 -12.97
C GLU A 67 1.05 -17.34 -12.14
N ALA A 68 2.07 -17.98 -11.58
CA ALA A 68 1.90 -19.19 -10.80
C ALA A 68 0.81 -18.97 -9.74
N ALA A 69 -0.20 -19.85 -9.72
CA ALA A 69 -1.32 -19.75 -8.80
C ALA A 69 -0.80 -19.58 -7.36
N VAL A 70 -1.25 -18.52 -6.68
CA VAL A 70 -0.76 -18.18 -5.35
C VAL A 70 -1.50 -19.05 -4.32
N PRO A 71 -0.82 -19.95 -3.58
CA PRO A 71 -1.50 -20.75 -2.56
C PRO A 71 -1.97 -19.86 -1.40
N CYS A 72 -3.18 -20.13 -0.92
CA CYS A 72 -3.73 -19.46 0.25
C CYS A 72 -3.03 -19.96 1.53
N PRO A 73 -2.49 -19.07 2.39
CA PRO A 73 -1.79 -19.47 3.61
C PRO A 73 -2.71 -20.03 4.70
N TYR A 74 -4.03 -20.00 4.51
CA TYR A 74 -5.03 -20.45 5.49
C TYR A 74 -5.62 -21.82 5.17
N CYS A 75 -5.69 -22.20 3.89
CA CYS A 75 -6.36 -23.43 3.45
C CYS A 75 -5.65 -24.16 2.29
N ASP A 76 -4.48 -23.68 1.88
CA ASP A 76 -3.66 -24.21 0.78
C ASP A 76 -4.33 -24.26 -0.61
N SER A 77 -5.54 -23.71 -0.75
CA SER A 77 -6.23 -23.62 -2.03
C SER A 77 -5.47 -22.72 -3.01
N LEU A 78 -5.45 -23.15 -4.28
CA LEU A 78 -4.93 -22.38 -5.42
C LEU A 78 -6.01 -21.49 -6.06
N GLU A 79 -7.24 -21.56 -5.57
CA GLU A 79 -8.37 -20.74 -6.04
C GLU A 79 -8.29 -19.34 -5.44
N THR A 80 -7.25 -18.60 -5.81
CA THR A 80 -6.97 -17.24 -5.35
C THR A 80 -6.98 -16.26 -6.52
N THR A 81 -7.52 -15.08 -6.26
CA THR A 81 -7.57 -13.97 -7.22
C THR A 81 -6.85 -12.75 -6.67
N LEU A 82 -6.24 -11.96 -7.56
CA LEU A 82 -5.61 -10.70 -7.18
C LEU A 82 -6.68 -9.62 -7.03
N GLU A 83 -6.88 -9.14 -5.81
CA GLU A 83 -7.87 -8.09 -5.50
C GLU A 83 -7.26 -6.69 -5.67
N SER A 84 -6.03 -6.49 -5.17
CA SER A 84 -5.32 -5.22 -5.29
C SER A 84 -3.82 -5.43 -5.50
N ARG A 85 -3.25 -4.70 -6.47
CA ARG A 85 -1.80 -4.61 -6.71
C ARG A 85 -1.05 -3.80 -5.64
N PHE A 86 -1.78 -3.21 -4.70
CA PHE A 86 -1.24 -2.36 -3.64
C PHE A 86 -1.80 -2.78 -2.29
N GLY A 87 -0.90 -3.12 -1.37
CA GLY A 87 -1.20 -3.25 0.05
C GLY A 87 -0.80 -1.99 0.84
N PRO A 88 -0.73 -2.08 2.17
CA PRO A 88 -0.33 -0.97 3.04
C PRO A 88 1.14 -0.53 2.84
N THR A 89 1.95 -1.36 2.18
CA THR A 89 3.30 -1.00 1.72
C THR A 89 3.44 -1.25 0.22
N ARG A 90 4.36 -0.52 -0.45
CA ARG A 90 4.57 -0.64 -1.90
C ARG A 90 4.94 -2.04 -2.38
N CYS A 91 5.60 -2.80 -1.51
CA CYS A 91 6.06 -4.16 -1.78
C CYS A 91 4.98 -5.22 -1.54
N LYS A 92 3.79 -4.85 -1.03
CA LYS A 92 2.69 -5.79 -0.77
C LYS A 92 1.62 -5.74 -1.87
N MET A 93 1.04 -6.90 -2.14
CA MET A 93 -0.16 -7.13 -2.96
C MET A 93 -1.21 -7.85 -2.10
N ILE A 94 -2.50 -7.64 -2.39
CA ILE A 94 -3.61 -8.27 -1.68
C ILE A 94 -4.32 -9.25 -2.61
N TYR A 95 -4.46 -10.48 -2.15
CA TYR A 95 -5.16 -11.57 -2.80
C TYR A 95 -6.40 -11.96 -2.00
N TYR A 96 -7.39 -12.52 -2.68
CA TYR A 96 -8.60 -13.08 -2.08
C TYR A 96 -8.71 -14.56 -2.43
N CYS A 97 -8.97 -15.41 -1.44
CA CYS A 97 -9.20 -16.84 -1.65
C CYS A 97 -10.69 -17.14 -1.77
N CYS A 98 -11.12 -17.74 -2.88
CA CYS A 98 -12.51 -18.12 -3.12
C CYS A 98 -12.95 -19.31 -2.26
N ALA A 99 -12.04 -20.24 -1.93
CA ALA A 99 -12.35 -21.42 -1.13
C ALA A 99 -12.65 -21.11 0.34
N CYS A 100 -11.80 -20.33 1.01
CA CYS A 100 -11.98 -20.00 2.43
C CYS A 100 -12.55 -18.59 2.68
N ARG A 101 -12.73 -17.77 1.64
CA ARG A 101 -13.29 -16.41 1.69
C ARG A 101 -12.50 -15.44 2.57
N ASN A 102 -11.18 -15.58 2.58
CA ASN A 102 -10.27 -14.68 3.31
C ASN A 102 -9.36 -13.93 2.34
N SER A 103 -9.10 -12.66 2.64
CA SER A 103 -8.06 -11.86 2.00
C SER A 103 -6.70 -12.09 2.69
N PHE A 104 -5.60 -12.03 1.94
CA PHE A 104 -4.23 -12.16 2.46
C PHE A 104 -3.22 -11.34 1.68
N GLU A 105 -2.10 -11.01 2.33
CA GLU A 105 -1.01 -10.24 1.74
C GLU A 105 0.08 -11.13 1.13
N ARG A 106 0.66 -10.71 0.00
CA ARG A 106 1.84 -11.32 -0.62
C ARG A 106 2.88 -10.26 -0.93
N LEU A 107 4.15 -10.57 -0.71
CA LEU A 107 5.24 -9.72 -1.16
C LEU A 107 5.44 -9.83 -2.67
N LYS A 108 5.67 -8.70 -3.34
CA LYS A 108 6.12 -8.64 -4.73
C LYS A 108 7.49 -9.28 -4.82
N ARG A 109 7.67 -10.17 -5.80
CA ARG A 109 9.00 -10.64 -6.16
C ARG A 109 9.73 -9.47 -6.82
N VAL A 110 10.91 -9.16 -6.30
CA VAL A 110 11.82 -8.11 -6.81
C VAL A 110 13.02 -8.80 -7.44
#